data_AF-A0A7W3ZYA4-F1
#
_entry.id   AF-A0A7W3ZYA4-F1
#
_cell.length_a   1.000
_cell.length_b   1.000
_cell.length_c   1.000
_cell.angle_alpha   90.00
_cell.angle_beta   90.00
_cell.angle_gamma   90.00
#
_symmetry.space_group_name_H-M   'P 1'
#
loop_
_entity.id
_entity.type
_entity.pdbx_description
1 polymer ?
#
loop_
_entity_poly.entity_id
_entity_poly.type
_entity_poly.pdbx_seq_one_letter_code
_entity_poly.pdbx_strand_id
1 'polypeptide(L)' 'MTQPFNFEQALKDLQAGKNLTGKDSILGPLIKQLTEAALQAELEQHLAHDEQPNRKKKIQASHYKTIT' A
#
# COMPACT_ATOMS: atom_id res chain seq x y z
N MET A 1 6.06 -11.92 3.75
CA MET A 1 4.99 -12.62 4.50
C MET A 1 4.90 -12.01 5.88
N THR A 2 3.85 -11.24 6.15
CA THR A 2 3.55 -10.71 7.48
C THR A 2 3.11 -11.87 8.38
N GLN A 3 3.75 -12.00 9.55
CA GLN A 3 3.33 -12.96 10.56
C GLN A 3 1.94 -12.57 11.07
N PRO A 4 1.00 -13.50 11.30
CA PRO A 4 -0.33 -13.17 11.81
C PRO A 4 -0.27 -12.66 13.25
N PHE A 5 -1.23 -11.82 13.64
CA PHE A 5 -1.33 -11.34 15.02
C PHE A 5 -1.66 -12.48 15.99
N ASN A 6 -0.91 -12.59 17.09
CA ASN A 6 -1.15 -13.61 18.11
C ASN A 6 -2.08 -13.09 19.21
N PHE A 7 -3.37 -13.42 19.11
CA PHE A 7 -4.39 -13.02 20.07
C PHE A 7 -4.22 -13.68 21.45
N GLU A 8 -3.73 -14.92 21.51
CA GLU A 8 -3.51 -15.62 22.79
C GLU A 8 -2.43 -14.93 23.62
N GLN A 9 -1.33 -14.54 22.99
CA GLN A 9 -0.28 -13.78 23.66
C GLN A 9 -0.79 -12.40 24.08
N ALA A 10 -1.58 -11.73 23.24
CA ALA A 10 -2.17 -10.44 23.58
C ALA A 10 -3.08 -10.51 24.81
N LEU A 11 -3.87 -11.59 24.96
CA LEU A 11 -4.70 -11.82 26.14
C LEU A 11 -3.86 -12.06 27.39
N LYS A 12 -2.77 -12.83 27.29
CA LYS A 12 -1.84 -13.06 28.42
C LYS A 12 -1.16 -11.77 28.86
N ASP A 13 -0.69 -10.97 27.92
CA ASP A 13 -0.06 -9.67 28.20
C ASP A 13 -1.07 -8.70 28.83
N LEU A 14 -2.33 -8.72 28.41
CA LEU A 14 -3.41 -7.92 29.01
C LEU A 14 -3.67 -8.34 30.46
N GLN A 15 -3.74 -9.64 30.73
CA GLN A 15 -3.88 -10.18 32.08
C GLN A 15 -2.68 -9.85 32.97
N ALA A 16 -1.48 -9.78 32.38
CA ALA A 16 -0.26 -9.36 33.06
C ALA A 16 -0.19 -7.84 33.33
N GLY A 17 -1.19 -7.06 32.89
CA GLY A 17 -1.27 -5.62 33.12
C GLY A 17 -0.41 -4.78 32.17
N LYS A 18 0.03 -5.34 31.04
CA LYS A 18 0.76 -4.60 30.02
C LYS A 18 -0.18 -3.57 29.36
N ASN A 19 0.37 -2.41 29.01
CA ASN A 19 -0.43 -1.35 28.41
C ASN A 19 -0.94 -1.72 27.01
N LEU A 20 -2.18 -1.34 26.70
CA LEU A 20 -2.79 -1.53 25.39
C LEU A 20 -2.18 -0.62 24.31
N THR A 21 -1.72 0.58 24.70
CA THR A 21 -1.12 1.60 23.82
C THR A 21 0.29 2.03 24.30
N GLY A 22 1.04 2.71 23.42
CA GLY A 22 2.42 3.14 23.69
C GLY A 22 3.48 2.33 22.94
N LYS A 23 4.76 2.49 23.32
CA LYS A 23 5.92 1.96 22.58
C LYS A 23 6.01 0.43 22.58
N ASP A 24 5.63 -0.22 23.69
CA ASP A 24 5.69 -1.68 23.86
C ASP A 24 4.30 -2.27 24.10
N SER A 25 3.32 -1.72 23.39
CA SER A 25 1.93 -2.02 23.69
C SER A 25 1.43 -3.31 23.06
N ILE A 26 0.37 -3.86 23.66
CA ILE A 26 -0.28 -5.08 23.16
C ILE A 26 -0.80 -4.89 21.73
N LEU A 27 -1.33 -3.71 21.42
CA LEU A 27 -1.92 -3.41 20.10
C LEU A 27 -0.90 -2.88 19.08
N GLY A 28 0.32 -2.52 19.50
CA GLY A 28 1.36 -2.00 18.61
C GLY A 28 1.61 -2.86 17.37
N PRO A 29 1.81 -4.19 17.52
CA PRO A 29 1.97 -5.09 16.37
C PRO A 29 0.76 -5.12 15.43
N LEU A 30 -0.47 -5.07 15.98
CA LEU A 30 -1.71 -5.07 15.20
C LEU A 30 -1.88 -3.78 14.39
N ILE A 31 -1.61 -2.62 15.01
CA ILE A 31 -1.65 -1.32 14.33
C ILE A 31 -0.63 -1.31 13.18
N LYS A 32 0.60 -1.78 13.42
CA LYS A 32 1.63 -1.88 12.37
C LYS A 32 1.16 -2.72 11.20
N GLN A 33 0.61 -3.91 11.44
CA GLN A 33 0.09 -4.78 10.39
C GLN A 33 -1.02 -4.10 9.57
N LEU A 34 -1.98 -3.46 10.26
CA LEU A 34 -3.07 -2.75 9.59
C LEU A 34 -2.55 -1.61 8.72
N THR A 35 -1.63 -0.80 9.26
CA THR A 35 -1.02 0.31 8.53
C THR A 35 -0.22 -0.20 7.33
N GLU A 36 0.60 -1.23 7.48
CA GLU A 36 1.36 -1.82 6.37
C GLU A 36 0.44 -2.38 5.28
N ALA A 37 -0.64 -3.07 5.65
CA ALA A 37 -1.63 -3.57 4.69
C ALA A 37 -2.33 -2.42 3.94
N ALA A 38 -2.66 -1.34 4.63
CA ALA A 38 -3.27 -0.16 4.00
C ALA A 38 -2.31 0.52 3.01
N LEU A 39 -1.04 0.73 3.39
CA LEU A 39 -0.04 1.29 2.47
C LEU A 39 0.20 0.37 1.26
N GLN A 40 0.29 -0.93 1.47
CA GLN A 40 0.44 -1.90 0.39
C GLN A 40 -0.74 -1.80 -0.61
N ALA A 41 -1.98 -1.75 -0.10
CA ALA A 41 -3.17 -1.60 -0.93
C ALA A 41 -3.19 -0.25 -1.68
N GLU A 42 -2.73 0.83 -1.06
CA GLU A 42 -2.59 2.14 -1.71
C GLU A 42 -1.59 2.09 -2.86
N LEU A 43 -0.42 1.46 -2.67
CA LEU A 43 0.57 1.27 -3.73
C LEU A 43 0.01 0.44 -4.88
N GLU A 44 -0.63 -0.69 -4.58
CA GLU A 44 -1.26 -1.56 -5.59
C GLU A 44 -2.34 -0.80 -6.38
N GLN A 45 -3.17 0.00 -5.71
CA GLN A 45 -4.16 0.84 -6.38
C GLN A 45 -3.48 1.90 -7.26
N HIS A 46 -2.46 2.58 -6.78
CA HIS A 46 -1.72 3.59 -7.55
C HIS A 46 -1.10 2.99 -8.82
N LEU A 47 -0.42 1.85 -8.70
CA LEU A 47 0.17 1.15 -9.85
C LEU A 47 -0.90 0.72 -10.87
N ALA A 48 -2.04 0.21 -10.41
CA ALA A 48 -3.15 -0.17 -11.28
C ALA A 48 -3.78 1.04 -12.01
N HIS A 49 -3.69 2.24 -11.44
CA HIS A 49 -4.21 3.48 -12.05
C HIS A 49 -3.17 4.20 -12.93
N ASP A 50 -1.88 3.99 -12.68
CA ASP A 50 -0.77 4.53 -13.48
C ASP A 50 -0.54 3.76 -14.80
N GLU A 51 -1.27 2.68 -15.07
CA GLU A 51 -1.39 2.07 -16.40
C GLU A 51 -2.16 2.95 -17.42
N GLN A 52 -2.25 4.27 -17.19
CA GLN A 52 -2.63 5.20 -18.25
C GLN A 52 -1.57 5.09 -19.37
N PRO A 53 -1.96 4.73 -20.61
CA PRO A 53 -1.01 4.53 -21.68
C PRO A 53 -0.23 5.82 -21.89
N ASN A 54 1.08 5.73 -21.64
CA ASN A 54 2.05 6.80 -21.89
C ASN A 54 1.71 7.47 -23.22
N ARG A 55 1.22 8.72 -23.17
CA ARG A 55 0.73 9.47 -24.33
C ARG A 55 1.90 9.78 -25.25
N LYS A 56 2.34 8.78 -26.02
CA LYS A 56 3.19 8.96 -27.20
C LYS A 56 2.44 9.93 -28.11
N LYS A 57 2.88 11.19 -28.15
CA LYS A 57 2.41 12.15 -29.16
C LYS A 57 2.66 11.50 -30.51
N LYS A 58 1.61 11.00 -31.15
CA LYS A 58 1.65 10.65 -32.56
C LYS A 58 1.83 11.98 -33.30
N ILE A 59 3.08 12.36 -33.55
CA ILE A 59 3.40 13.33 -34.59
C ILE A 59 2.98 12.64 -35.89
N GLN A 60 1.73 12.87 -36.28
CA GLN A 60 1.27 12.51 -37.61
C GLN A 60 2.05 13.45 -38.54
N ALA A 61 3.13 12.94 -39.13
CA ALA A 61 3.81 13.60 -40.23
C ALA A 61 2.80 13.68 -41.40
N SER A 62 2.02 14.76 -41.42
CA SER A 62 1.12 15.05 -42.54
C SER A 62 2.00 15.29 -43.77
N HIS A 63 1.81 14.42 -44.76
CA HIS A 63 2.53 14.40 -46.03
C HIS A 63 2.56 15.78 -46.70
N TYR A 64 3.77 16.26 -47.02
CA TYR A 64 3.95 17.25 -48.08
C TYR A 64 3.62 16.56 -49.42
N LYS A 65 2.56 16.97 -50.10
CA LYS A 65 2.36 16.66 -51.53
C LYS A 65 2.70 17.89 -52.36
N THR A 66 3.69 17.70 -53.23
CA THR A 66 4.09 18.51 -54.36
C THR A 66 2.88 19.02 -55.15
N ILE A 67 2.88 20.31 -55.47
CA ILE A 67 1.96 20.92 -56.45
C ILE A 67 2.81 21.19 -57.71
N THR A 68 2.42 20.54 -58.81
CA THR A 68 2.86 20.83 -60.18
C THR A 68 2.04 21.98 -60.73
#